data_AF-A0A2G5IXZ2-F1
#
_entry.id   AF-A0A2G5IXZ2-F1
#
_cell.length_a   1.000
_cell.length_b   1.000
_cell.length_c   1.000
_cell.angle_alpha   90.00
_cell.angle_beta   90.00
_cell.angle_gamma   90.00
#
_symmetry.space_group_name_H-M   'P 1'
#
loop_
_entity.id
_entity.type
_entity.pdbx_description
1 polymer ?
#
loop_
_entity_poly.entity_id
_entity_poly.type
_entity_poly.pdbx_seq_one_letter_code
_entity_poly.pdbx_strand_id
1 'polypeptide(L)'
;MTTSVEKKVNGTSVASPEPRFDPCALAEAEAIRTRADAEAEALRVKAEGEADAARTLAAEQAEKDRIANERARMRLQKEQADHQAYIAKKAADAAKSKAEEDKAQQAASEKEAAEAKRDAEQQRSERWWKWGARGIYAVGLIIAAPVQFMHFWDPKRPFLVAAPALLEGLALVLAFGAAWAVAHRRDVAPYRVGIMLGAAIAAGINMYGGLSDERIGFNAGLIGAIASLGGPIVLMAYEHGIAQKADGIPSFRERRAAEKKAAAEKKARESARAEKQAAEKQAAEEKAAREKAAAEEQARKDADRQAKHPDVWEVADALRSARGSQYVTEQIWAEAWFLVTGCKTVGIRPEIEAQSRAAQAHMRTVTDAPVLGPQSLISSQMGSRTKRDPNAPDGRRNNGGTPPVRRPGDTQPYSPLAKKQARIEQTTEKKD
;
A
#
# COMPACT_ATOMS: atom_id res chain seq x y z
N MET A 1 -16.72 56.59 -83.37
CA MET A 1 -16.68 57.16 -84.75
C MET A 1 -17.01 56.05 -85.72
N THR A 2 -18.27 55.98 -86.13
CA THR A 2 -18.76 55.28 -87.33
C THR A 2 -19.97 56.09 -87.79
N THR A 3 -19.79 56.76 -88.93
CA THR A 3 -20.72 57.68 -89.58
C THR A 3 -21.86 56.92 -90.25
N SER A 4 -23.08 57.06 -89.75
CA SER A 4 -24.30 56.66 -90.45
C SER A 4 -24.80 57.83 -91.29
N VAL A 5 -24.56 57.74 -92.59
CA VAL A 5 -25.02 58.66 -93.63
C VAL A 5 -26.53 58.49 -93.83
N GLU A 6 -27.33 59.49 -93.44
CA GLU A 6 -28.73 59.59 -93.85
C GLU A 6 -28.81 59.94 -95.34
N LYS A 7 -29.23 58.97 -96.16
CA LYS A 7 -29.49 59.18 -97.59
C LYS A 7 -30.98 59.50 -97.77
N LYS A 8 -31.33 60.79 -97.87
CA LYS A 8 -32.69 61.27 -98.23
C LYS A 8 -32.78 61.48 -99.75
N VAL A 9 -33.71 60.81 -100.41
CA VAL A 9 -34.08 61.06 -101.81
C VAL A 9 -35.62 61.06 -101.93
N ASN A 10 -36.19 62.20 -102.37
CA ASN A 10 -37.57 62.43 -102.83
C ASN A 10 -38.75 62.31 -101.85
N GLY A 11 -38.84 63.21 -100.86
CA GLY A 11 -40.09 63.93 -100.53
C GLY A 11 -41.33 63.13 -100.09
N THR A 12 -41.22 61.83 -99.83
CA THR A 12 -42.27 60.97 -99.27
C THR A 12 -41.60 60.05 -98.26
N SER A 13 -42.03 60.09 -96.99
CA SER A 13 -41.57 59.12 -95.99
C SER A 13 -42.20 57.77 -96.34
N VAL A 14 -41.47 56.96 -97.11
CA VAL A 14 -41.80 55.55 -97.30
C VAL A 14 -41.73 54.94 -95.91
N ALA A 15 -42.89 54.54 -95.36
CA ALA A 15 -42.96 53.80 -94.13
C ALA A 15 -41.96 52.65 -94.24
N SER A 16 -40.91 52.68 -93.40
CA SER A 16 -39.96 51.58 -93.35
C SER A 16 -40.77 50.31 -93.09
N PRO A 17 -40.60 49.25 -93.91
CA PRO A 17 -41.27 48.00 -93.64
C PRO A 17 -40.90 47.61 -92.22
N GLU A 18 -41.90 47.44 -91.35
CA GLU A 18 -41.68 46.91 -90.01
C GLU A 18 -40.75 45.70 -90.15
N PRO A 19 -39.65 45.63 -89.38
CA PRO A 19 -38.75 44.50 -89.46
C PRO A 19 -39.58 43.25 -89.11
N ARG A 20 -39.96 42.48 -90.13
CA ARG A 20 -40.53 41.16 -89.95
C ARG A 20 -39.40 40.29 -89.44
N PHE A 21 -39.29 40.25 -88.11
CA PHE A 21 -38.39 39.34 -87.43
C PHE A 21 -38.73 37.92 -87.87
N ASP A 22 -37.71 37.20 -88.34
CA ASP A 22 -37.84 35.78 -88.63
C ASP A 22 -38.17 35.06 -87.31
N PRO A 23 -39.36 34.43 -87.18
CA PRO A 23 -39.77 33.80 -85.94
C PRO A 23 -38.80 32.69 -85.49
N CYS A 24 -38.05 32.08 -86.42
CA CYS A 24 -37.01 31.11 -86.09
C CYS A 24 -35.81 31.77 -85.38
N ALA A 25 -35.38 32.95 -85.82
CA ALA A 25 -34.26 33.67 -85.21
C ALA A 25 -34.58 34.20 -83.80
N LEU A 26 -35.84 34.59 -83.55
CA LEU A 26 -36.30 34.96 -82.21
C LEU A 26 -36.33 33.75 -81.26
N ALA A 27 -36.81 32.60 -81.74
CA ALA A 27 -36.83 31.36 -80.96
C ALA A 27 -35.40 30.85 -80.62
N GLU A 28 -34.46 30.95 -81.56
CA GLU A 28 -33.06 30.61 -81.30
C GLU A 28 -32.40 31.57 -80.30
N ALA A 29 -32.64 32.87 -80.40
CA ALA A 29 -32.14 33.86 -79.44
C ALA A 29 -32.74 33.64 -78.03
N GLU A 30 -34.02 33.27 -77.95
CA GLU A 30 -34.68 32.94 -76.69
C GLU A 30 -34.11 31.65 -76.09
N ALA A 31 -33.86 30.61 -76.90
CA ALA A 31 -33.23 29.36 -76.47
C ALA A 31 -31.79 29.55 -75.98
N ILE A 32 -31.02 30.45 -76.61
CA ILE A 32 -29.67 30.81 -76.15
C ILE A 32 -29.74 31.53 -74.80
N ARG A 33 -30.68 32.46 -74.62
CA ARG A 33 -30.88 33.15 -73.33
C ARG A 33 -31.28 32.17 -72.23
N THR A 34 -32.21 31.26 -72.50
CA THR A 34 -32.62 30.26 -71.50
C THR A 34 -31.48 29.31 -71.13
N ARG A 35 -30.64 28.91 -72.09
CA ARG A 35 -29.45 28.08 -71.80
C ARG A 35 -28.41 28.85 -70.99
N ALA A 36 -28.13 30.09 -71.34
CA ALA A 36 -27.18 30.93 -70.61
C ALA A 36 -27.66 31.21 -69.17
N ASP A 37 -28.95 31.47 -68.98
CA ASP A 37 -29.55 31.67 -67.66
C ASP A 37 -29.52 30.37 -66.83
N ALA A 38 -29.78 29.21 -67.45
CA ALA A 38 -29.69 27.91 -66.79
C ALA A 38 -28.24 27.54 -66.40
N GLU A 39 -27.26 27.84 -67.26
CA GLU A 39 -25.83 27.65 -66.97
C GLU A 39 -25.34 28.60 -65.87
N ALA A 40 -25.79 29.86 -65.87
CA ALA A 40 -25.47 30.83 -64.82
C ALA A 40 -26.06 30.42 -63.46
N GLU A 41 -27.31 29.96 -63.43
CA GLU A 41 -27.91 29.43 -62.21
C GLU A 41 -27.23 28.13 -61.74
N ALA A 42 -26.86 27.23 -62.66
CA ALA A 42 -26.12 26.02 -62.30
C ALA A 42 -24.74 26.36 -61.69
N LEU A 43 -24.04 27.35 -62.23
CA LEU A 43 -22.78 27.83 -61.67
C LEU A 43 -22.98 28.50 -60.31
N ARG A 44 -24.05 29.27 -60.12
CA ARG A 44 -24.38 29.91 -58.83
C ARG A 44 -24.70 28.86 -57.76
N VAL A 45 -25.57 27.91 -58.06
CA VAL A 45 -25.92 26.81 -57.15
C VAL A 45 -24.68 25.97 -56.79
N LYS A 46 -23.79 25.73 -57.76
CA LYS A 46 -22.53 25.02 -57.51
C LYS A 46 -21.60 25.83 -56.60
N ALA A 47 -21.42 27.13 -56.85
CA ALA A 47 -20.59 28.00 -56.02
C ALA A 47 -21.14 28.18 -54.60
N GLU A 48 -22.46 28.29 -54.44
CA GLU A 48 -23.14 28.33 -53.14
C GLU A 48 -22.96 27.00 -52.39
N GLY A 49 -23.12 25.86 -53.09
CA GLY A 49 -22.87 24.53 -52.52
C GLY A 49 -21.42 24.32 -52.07
N GLU A 50 -20.44 24.77 -52.84
CA GLU A 50 -19.01 24.71 -52.48
C GLU A 50 -18.70 25.62 -51.27
N ALA A 51 -19.30 26.82 -51.21
CA ALA A 51 -19.13 27.74 -50.08
C ALA A 51 -19.76 27.19 -48.79
N ASP A 52 -20.93 26.58 -48.87
CA ASP A 52 -21.60 25.98 -47.70
C ASP A 52 -20.91 24.70 -47.25
N ALA A 53 -20.37 23.89 -48.18
CA ALA A 53 -19.50 22.76 -47.85
C ALA A 53 -18.22 23.22 -47.14
N ALA A 54 -17.56 24.28 -47.62
CA ALA A 54 -16.38 24.85 -46.99
C ALA A 54 -16.69 25.40 -45.58
N ARG A 55 -17.83 26.07 -45.39
CA ARG A 55 -18.29 26.53 -44.07
C ARG A 55 -18.56 25.39 -43.11
N THR A 56 -19.16 24.31 -43.60
CA THR A 56 -19.50 23.14 -42.78
C THR A 56 -18.23 22.41 -42.34
N LEU A 57 -17.29 22.20 -43.26
CA LEU A 57 -15.98 21.61 -42.94
C LEU A 57 -15.18 22.47 -41.96
N ALA A 58 -15.19 23.80 -42.12
CA ALA A 58 -14.52 24.70 -41.19
C ALA A 58 -15.15 24.67 -39.78
N ALA A 59 -16.49 24.60 -39.69
CA ALA A 59 -17.20 24.46 -38.42
C ALA A 59 -16.91 23.13 -37.72
N GLU A 60 -16.90 22.02 -38.48
CA GLU A 60 -16.55 20.70 -37.95
C GLU A 60 -15.10 20.63 -37.46
N GLN A 61 -14.16 21.24 -38.20
CA GLN A 61 -12.76 21.27 -37.79
C GLN A 61 -12.57 22.11 -36.51
N ALA A 62 -13.23 23.27 -36.43
CA ALA A 62 -13.20 24.10 -35.23
C ALA A 62 -13.80 23.37 -34.00
N GLU A 63 -14.86 22.58 -34.20
CA GLU A 63 -15.44 21.77 -33.13
C GLU A 63 -14.52 20.60 -32.70
N LYS A 64 -13.88 19.92 -33.66
CA LYS A 64 -12.87 18.90 -33.37
C LYS A 64 -11.71 19.48 -32.56
N ASP A 65 -11.20 20.65 -32.95
CA ASP A 65 -10.10 21.31 -32.25
C ASP A 65 -10.51 21.77 -30.84
N ARG A 66 -11.75 22.27 -30.68
CA ARG A 66 -12.32 22.61 -29.37
C ARG A 66 -12.37 21.38 -28.44
N ILE A 67 -12.90 20.25 -28.93
CA ILE A 67 -12.99 19.01 -28.15
C ILE A 67 -11.59 18.47 -27.82
N ALA A 68 -10.64 18.55 -28.75
CA ALA A 68 -9.25 18.16 -28.51
C ALA A 68 -8.60 19.00 -27.41
N ASN A 69 -8.78 20.33 -27.44
CA ASN A 69 -8.29 21.26 -26.42
C ASN A 69 -8.95 21.03 -25.06
N GLU A 70 -10.26 20.76 -25.02
CA GLU A 70 -10.97 20.41 -23.78
C GLU A 70 -10.43 19.09 -23.18
N ARG A 71 -10.20 18.06 -24.00
CA ARG A 71 -9.60 16.79 -23.56
C ARG A 71 -8.17 16.99 -23.05
N ALA A 72 -7.36 17.81 -23.72
CA ALA A 72 -6.00 18.12 -23.29
C ALA A 72 -6.00 18.83 -21.92
N ARG A 73 -6.92 19.79 -21.71
CA ARG A 73 -7.08 20.47 -20.42
C ARG A 73 -7.48 19.50 -19.30
N MET A 74 -8.41 18.59 -19.57
CA MET A 74 -8.84 17.59 -18.59
C MET A 74 -7.70 16.61 -18.23
N ARG A 75 -6.89 16.19 -19.21
CA ARG A 75 -5.70 15.36 -18.94
C ARG A 75 -4.69 16.09 -18.08
N LEU A 76 -4.38 17.35 -18.41
CA LEU A 76 -3.44 18.16 -17.64
C LEU A 76 -3.89 18.39 -16.19
N GLN A 77 -5.19 18.63 -15.97
CA GLN A 77 -5.75 18.74 -14.62
C GLN A 77 -5.63 17.43 -13.83
N LYS A 78 -5.89 16.29 -14.48
CA LYS A 78 -5.74 14.97 -13.86
C LYS A 78 -4.27 14.70 -13.51
N GLU A 79 -3.35 14.95 -14.42
CA GLU A 79 -1.90 14.79 -14.19
C GLU A 79 -1.41 15.69 -13.05
N GLN A 80 -1.90 16.92 -12.96
CA GLN A 80 -1.59 17.82 -11.84
C GLN A 80 -2.11 17.27 -10.50
N ALA A 81 -3.34 16.76 -10.47
CA ALA A 81 -3.92 16.15 -9.27
C ALA A 81 -3.16 14.87 -8.85
N ASP A 82 -2.83 14.00 -9.80
CA ASP A 82 -2.06 12.78 -9.58
C ASP A 82 -0.65 13.11 -9.08
N HIS A 83 0.00 14.14 -9.65
CA HIS A 83 1.31 14.62 -9.20
C HIS A 83 1.29 15.19 -7.78
N GLN A 84 0.28 15.99 -7.44
CA GLN A 84 0.09 16.50 -6.08
C GLN A 84 -0.17 15.37 -5.08
N ALA A 85 -1.00 14.38 -5.43
CA ALA A 85 -1.23 13.20 -4.60
C ALA A 85 0.06 12.38 -4.39
N TYR A 86 0.89 12.25 -5.43
CA TYR A 86 2.19 11.59 -5.33
C TYR A 86 3.16 12.35 -4.41
N ILE A 87 3.24 13.68 -4.52
CA ILE A 87 4.05 14.51 -3.62
C ILE A 87 3.56 14.37 -2.17
N ALA A 88 2.25 14.43 -1.94
CA ALA A 88 1.67 14.27 -0.60
C ALA A 88 1.98 12.90 0.00
N LYS A 89 1.90 11.83 -0.80
CA LYS A 89 2.25 10.48 -0.37
C LYS A 89 3.74 10.38 -0.01
N LYS A 90 4.63 10.88 -0.87
CA LYS A 90 6.08 10.95 -0.61
C LYS A 90 6.40 11.72 0.66
N ALA A 91 5.73 12.85 0.90
CA ALA A 91 5.90 13.65 2.11
C ALA A 91 5.42 12.91 3.36
N ALA A 92 4.28 12.21 3.29
CA ALA A 92 3.76 11.38 4.37
C ALA A 92 4.69 10.20 4.69
N ASP A 93 5.22 9.53 3.68
CA ASP A 93 6.18 8.43 3.86
C ASP A 93 7.50 8.94 4.45
N ALA A 94 8.00 10.10 4.01
CA ALA A 94 9.17 10.73 4.61
C ALA A 94 8.95 11.16 6.07
N ALA A 95 7.75 11.68 6.40
CA ALA A 95 7.38 12.02 7.77
C ALA A 95 7.30 10.78 8.68
N LYS A 96 6.78 9.66 8.16
CA LYS A 96 6.78 8.38 8.88
C LYS A 96 8.20 7.86 9.12
N SER A 97 9.06 7.87 8.10
CA SER A 97 10.47 7.47 8.26
C SER A 97 11.17 8.30 9.31
N LYS A 98 11.03 9.64 9.27
CA LYS A 98 11.60 10.53 10.29
C LYS A 98 11.06 10.25 11.69
N ALA A 99 9.75 10.03 11.83
CA ALA A 99 9.16 9.71 13.12
C ALA A 99 9.64 8.34 13.67
N GLU A 100 9.92 7.37 12.80
CA GLU A 100 10.52 6.08 13.18
C GLU A 100 11.99 6.23 13.56
N GLU A 101 12.77 7.03 12.81
CA GLU A 101 14.15 7.37 13.12
C GLU A 101 14.26 8.11 14.46
N ASP A 102 13.41 9.12 14.70
CA ASP A 102 13.37 9.87 15.95
C ASP A 102 13.02 8.96 17.14
N LYS A 103 12.05 8.05 16.97
CA LYS A 103 11.72 7.04 17.99
C LYS A 103 12.87 6.07 18.24
N ALA A 104 13.58 5.65 17.18
CA ALA A 104 14.73 4.77 17.31
C ALA A 104 15.89 5.47 18.02
N GLN A 105 16.16 6.74 17.71
CA GLN A 105 17.18 7.55 18.39
C GLN A 105 16.80 7.83 19.84
N GLN A 106 15.54 8.18 20.13
CA GLN A 106 15.05 8.34 21.49
C GLN A 106 15.21 7.03 22.28
N ALA A 107 14.76 5.89 21.74
CA ALA A 107 14.91 4.59 22.39
C ALA A 107 16.38 4.19 22.58
N ALA A 108 17.28 4.55 21.66
CA ALA A 108 18.72 4.34 21.82
C ALA A 108 19.29 5.22 22.94
N SER A 109 18.97 6.52 22.96
CA SER A 109 19.41 7.44 24.00
C SER A 109 18.86 7.09 25.39
N GLU A 110 17.63 6.59 25.48
CA GLU A 110 17.03 6.10 26.73
C GLU A 110 17.73 4.85 27.24
N LYS A 111 18.12 3.92 26.33
CA LYS A 111 18.91 2.75 26.68
C LYS A 111 20.29 3.15 27.18
N GLU A 112 21.00 4.02 26.47
CA GLU A 112 22.32 4.52 26.89
C GLU A 112 22.24 5.25 28.24
N ALA A 113 21.22 6.10 28.44
CA ALA A 113 21.01 6.77 29.72
C ALA A 113 20.65 5.79 30.85
N ALA A 114 19.89 4.73 30.56
CA ALA A 114 19.56 3.69 31.53
C ALA A 114 20.78 2.82 31.87
N GLU A 115 21.63 2.49 30.90
CA GLU A 115 22.89 1.79 31.09
C GLU A 115 23.87 2.64 31.91
N ALA A 116 24.05 3.92 31.55
CA ALA A 116 24.88 4.85 32.31
C ALA A 116 24.40 5.03 33.76
N LYS A 117 23.08 5.09 34.00
CA LYS A 117 22.50 5.11 35.35
C LYS A 117 22.79 3.83 36.12
N ARG A 118 22.62 2.66 35.47
CA ARG A 118 22.95 1.36 36.07
C ARG A 118 24.43 1.25 36.42
N ASP A 119 25.30 1.74 35.56
CA ASP A 119 26.76 1.72 35.80
C ASP A 119 27.14 2.68 36.94
N ALA A 120 26.54 3.87 36.98
CA ALA A 120 26.74 4.81 38.08
C ALA A 120 26.22 4.26 39.43
N GLU A 121 25.06 3.59 39.45
CA GLU A 121 24.53 2.92 40.63
C GLU A 121 25.41 1.73 41.06
N GLN A 122 25.93 0.96 40.10
CA GLN A 122 26.87 -0.11 40.37
C GLN A 122 28.17 0.42 41.00
N GLN A 123 28.78 1.46 40.43
CA GLN A 123 29.98 2.08 40.99
C GLN A 123 29.74 2.65 42.40
N ARG A 124 28.57 3.27 42.64
CA ARG A 124 28.19 3.76 43.97
C ARG A 124 28.08 2.60 44.97
N SER A 125 27.34 1.55 44.62
CA SER A 125 27.15 0.39 45.50
C SER A 125 28.47 -0.33 45.79
N GLU A 126 29.34 -0.47 44.79
CA GLU A 126 30.69 -1.01 44.95
C GLU A 126 31.54 -0.14 45.89
N ARG A 127 31.49 1.19 45.75
CA ARG A 127 32.23 2.10 46.62
C ARG A 127 31.78 2.02 48.07
N TRP A 128 30.46 1.99 48.31
CA TRP A 128 29.88 1.82 49.64
C TRP A 128 30.25 0.49 50.25
N TRP A 129 30.20 -0.59 49.47
CA TRP A 129 30.63 -1.91 49.92
C TRP A 129 32.11 -1.94 50.29
N LYS A 130 33.00 -1.37 49.45
CA LYS A 130 34.45 -1.28 49.76
C LYS A 130 34.70 -0.51 51.06
N TRP A 131 33.95 0.56 51.30
CA TRP A 131 34.00 1.30 52.56
C TRP A 131 33.52 0.47 53.75
N GLY A 132 32.38 -0.22 53.60
CA GLY A 132 31.87 -1.13 54.63
C GLY A 132 32.84 -2.27 54.96
N ALA A 133 33.42 -2.92 53.95
CA ALA A 133 34.41 -3.97 54.11
C ALA A 133 35.67 -3.47 54.84
N ARG A 134 36.18 -2.29 54.47
CA ARG A 134 37.30 -1.64 55.19
C ARG A 134 36.94 -1.31 56.63
N GLY A 135 35.71 -0.87 56.88
CA GLY A 135 35.18 -0.59 58.21
C GLY A 135 35.14 -1.85 59.09
N ILE A 136 34.60 -2.96 58.58
CA ILE A 136 34.56 -4.25 59.28
C ILE A 136 35.98 -4.74 59.59
N TYR A 137 36.89 -4.66 58.62
CA TYR A 137 38.29 -5.02 58.82
C TYR A 137 38.95 -4.15 59.91
N ALA A 138 38.77 -2.82 59.86
CA ALA A 138 39.33 -1.91 60.86
C ALA A 138 38.77 -2.18 62.27
N VAL A 139 37.46 -2.40 62.39
CA VAL A 139 36.83 -2.75 63.68
C VAL A 139 37.32 -4.11 64.18
N GLY A 140 37.42 -5.11 63.30
CA GLY A 140 37.97 -6.42 63.62
C GLY A 140 39.41 -6.33 64.13
N LEU A 141 40.26 -5.52 63.47
CA LEU A 141 41.62 -5.26 63.91
C LEU A 141 41.65 -4.58 65.29
N ILE A 142 40.83 -3.55 65.51
CA ILE A 142 40.79 -2.83 66.79
C ILE A 142 40.36 -3.74 67.95
N ILE A 143 39.40 -4.64 67.72
CA ILE A 143 38.86 -5.51 68.77
C ILE A 143 39.73 -6.76 68.97
N ALA A 144 40.13 -7.43 67.89
CA ALA A 144 40.82 -8.72 67.95
C ALA A 144 42.34 -8.59 68.13
N ALA A 145 42.98 -7.54 67.58
CA ALA A 145 44.43 -7.43 67.67
C ALA A 145 44.93 -7.33 69.12
N PRO A 146 44.34 -6.54 70.04
CA PRO A 146 44.77 -6.53 71.43
C PRO A 146 44.68 -7.90 72.11
N VAL A 147 43.63 -8.67 71.83
CA VAL A 147 43.44 -10.03 72.37
C VAL A 147 44.52 -10.98 71.84
N GLN A 148 44.82 -10.92 70.54
CA GLN A 148 45.87 -11.73 69.93
C GLN A 148 47.26 -11.36 70.45
N PHE A 149 47.57 -10.06 70.56
CA PHE A 149 48.85 -9.61 71.11
C PHE A 149 49.02 -10.00 72.58
N MET A 150 47.96 -9.94 73.39
CA MET A 150 48.00 -10.41 74.78
C MET A 150 48.18 -11.94 74.86
N HIS A 151 47.51 -12.70 74.00
CA HIS A 151 47.64 -14.16 73.98
C HIS A 151 49.06 -14.63 73.64
N PHE A 152 49.74 -13.94 72.72
CA PHE A 152 51.12 -14.26 72.32
C PHE A 152 52.20 -13.53 73.13
N TRP A 153 51.82 -12.68 74.10
CA TRP A 153 52.77 -12.00 74.96
C TRP A 153 53.31 -12.94 76.03
N ASP A 154 54.54 -13.41 75.83
CA ASP A 154 55.29 -14.17 76.83
C ASP A 154 56.57 -13.40 77.21
N PRO A 155 56.75 -13.00 78.48
CA PRO A 155 57.97 -12.34 78.95
C PRO A 155 59.27 -13.11 78.65
N LYS A 156 59.21 -14.45 78.54
CA LYS A 156 60.36 -15.30 78.20
C LYS A 156 60.58 -15.41 76.70
N ARG A 157 59.59 -15.04 75.87
CA ARG A 157 59.59 -15.20 74.41
C ARG A 157 58.94 -13.98 73.74
N PRO A 158 59.52 -12.77 73.89
CA PRO A 158 58.91 -11.53 73.40
C PRO A 158 58.75 -11.49 71.87
N PHE A 159 59.50 -12.30 71.13
CA PHE A 159 59.38 -12.41 69.68
C PHE A 159 58.05 -13.02 69.21
N LEU A 160 57.31 -13.74 70.06
CA LEU A 160 56.03 -14.34 69.70
C LEU A 160 54.94 -13.30 69.39
N VAL A 161 55.10 -12.07 69.88
CA VAL A 161 54.27 -10.91 69.55
C VAL A 161 54.26 -10.62 68.04
N ALA A 162 55.29 -11.04 67.30
CA ALA A 162 55.33 -10.90 65.85
C ALA A 162 54.43 -11.91 65.12
N ALA A 163 53.99 -13.00 65.77
CA ALA A 163 53.20 -14.05 65.12
C ALA A 163 51.82 -13.55 64.62
N PRO A 164 51.02 -12.80 65.40
CA PRO A 164 49.81 -12.14 64.90
C PRO A 164 50.08 -11.24 63.69
N ALA A 165 51.14 -10.43 63.74
CA ALA A 165 51.49 -9.53 62.65
C ALA A 165 51.87 -10.29 61.36
N LEU A 166 52.57 -11.42 61.49
CA LEU A 166 52.93 -12.28 60.37
C LEU A 166 51.69 -12.95 59.75
N LEU A 167 50.76 -13.44 60.59
CA LEU A 167 49.51 -14.07 60.12
C LEU A 167 48.62 -13.06 59.38
N GLU A 168 48.47 -11.85 59.91
CA GLU A 168 47.74 -10.76 59.24
C GLU A 168 48.44 -10.31 57.95
N GLY A 169 49.78 -10.21 57.96
CA GLY A 169 50.57 -9.90 56.77
C GLY A 169 50.39 -10.95 55.66
N LEU A 170 50.39 -12.24 56.01
CA LEU A 170 50.14 -13.32 55.08
C LEU A 170 48.70 -13.26 54.52
N ALA A 171 47.71 -13.01 55.36
CA ALA A 171 46.32 -12.85 54.95
C ALA A 171 46.14 -11.68 53.96
N LEU A 172 46.81 -10.55 54.21
CA LEU A 172 46.81 -9.40 53.29
C LEU A 172 47.46 -9.75 51.94
N VAL A 173 48.59 -10.45 51.94
CA VAL A 173 49.24 -10.90 50.69
C VAL A 173 48.32 -11.83 49.90
N LEU A 174 47.63 -12.76 50.57
CA LEU A 174 46.66 -13.66 49.92
C LEU A 174 45.45 -12.89 49.38
N ALA A 175 44.95 -11.88 50.11
CA ALA A 175 43.87 -11.02 49.64
C ALA A 175 44.27 -10.18 48.42
N PHE A 176 45.48 -9.62 48.41
CA PHE A 176 46.01 -8.94 47.22
C PHE A 176 46.24 -9.91 46.05
N GLY A 177 46.72 -11.12 46.32
CA GLY A 177 46.83 -12.19 45.33
C GLY A 177 45.48 -12.57 44.73
N ALA A 178 44.44 -12.68 45.55
CA ALA A 178 43.07 -12.93 45.10
C ALA A 178 42.55 -11.80 44.21
N ALA A 179 42.69 -10.55 44.64
CA ALA A 179 42.28 -9.39 43.84
C ALA A 179 43.04 -9.30 42.50
N TRP A 180 44.33 -9.61 42.50
CA TRP A 180 45.15 -9.68 41.30
C TRP A 180 44.69 -10.81 40.37
N ALA A 181 44.40 -11.99 40.90
CA ALA A 181 43.89 -13.12 40.12
C ALA A 181 42.54 -12.81 39.48
N VAL A 182 41.61 -12.15 40.21
CA VAL A 182 40.34 -11.65 39.67
C VAL A 182 40.59 -10.67 38.52
N ALA A 183 41.47 -9.69 38.70
CA ALA A 183 41.78 -8.69 37.69
C ALA A 183 42.37 -9.30 36.40
N HIS A 184 43.10 -10.43 36.52
CA HIS A 184 43.73 -11.12 35.40
C HIS A 184 42.96 -12.37 34.93
N ARG A 185 41.72 -12.57 35.39
CA ARG A 185 40.87 -13.74 35.05
C ARG A 185 41.57 -15.09 35.28
N ARG A 186 42.35 -15.19 36.35
CA ARG A 186 42.99 -16.45 36.80
C ARG A 186 42.16 -17.08 37.92
N ASP A 187 42.40 -18.36 38.18
CA ASP A 187 41.73 -19.05 39.28
C ASP A 187 42.08 -18.41 40.63
N VAL A 188 41.04 -17.99 41.35
CA VAL A 188 41.11 -17.30 42.64
C VAL A 188 40.98 -18.30 43.80
N ALA A 189 40.54 -19.53 43.51
CA ALA A 189 40.26 -20.54 44.53
C ALA A 189 41.44 -20.81 45.48
N PRO A 190 42.71 -20.94 45.00
CA PRO A 190 43.84 -21.18 45.90
C PRO A 190 44.03 -20.07 46.95
N TYR A 191 43.88 -18.81 46.55
CA TYR A 191 44.00 -17.66 47.45
C TYR A 191 42.86 -17.64 48.47
N ARG A 192 41.63 -17.94 48.04
CA ARG A 192 40.45 -18.00 48.93
C ARG A 192 40.55 -19.11 49.97
N VAL A 193 41.02 -20.29 49.56
CA VAL A 193 41.28 -21.40 50.48
C VAL A 193 42.33 -21.00 51.51
N GLY A 194 43.42 -20.34 51.07
CA GLY A 194 44.44 -19.81 51.97
C GLY A 194 43.89 -18.79 52.98
N ILE A 195 43.08 -17.83 52.53
CA ILE A 195 42.44 -16.83 53.39
C ILE A 195 41.52 -17.51 54.42
N MET A 196 40.70 -18.48 54.00
CA MET A 196 39.79 -19.21 54.89
C MET A 196 40.52 -20.07 55.91
N LEU A 197 41.61 -20.71 55.51
CA LEU A 197 42.45 -21.47 56.42
C LEU A 197 43.09 -20.55 57.47
N GLY A 198 43.64 -19.41 57.06
CA GLY A 198 44.17 -18.40 57.98
C GLY A 198 43.11 -17.86 58.94
N ALA A 199 41.90 -17.60 58.43
CA ALA A 199 40.74 -17.18 59.21
C ALA A 199 40.34 -18.20 60.28
N ALA A 200 40.31 -19.48 59.92
CA ALA A 200 39.97 -20.58 60.82
C ALA A 200 41.04 -20.73 61.92
N ILE A 201 42.33 -20.59 61.59
CA ILE A 201 43.42 -20.61 62.56
C ILE A 201 43.29 -19.42 63.53
N ALA A 202 43.08 -18.21 63.02
CA ALA A 202 42.90 -17.02 63.86
C ALA A 202 41.68 -17.15 64.77
N ALA A 203 40.58 -17.70 64.27
CA ALA A 203 39.39 -17.96 65.06
C ALA A 203 39.65 -18.99 66.16
N GLY A 204 40.39 -20.06 65.84
CA GLY A 204 40.82 -21.06 66.82
C GLY A 204 41.69 -20.46 67.92
N ILE A 205 42.64 -19.59 67.58
CA ILE A 205 43.50 -18.88 68.55
C ILE A 205 42.66 -17.99 69.46
N ASN A 206 41.75 -17.18 68.90
CA ASN A 206 40.90 -16.29 69.68
C ASN A 206 39.99 -17.07 70.64
N MET A 207 39.39 -18.17 70.16
CA MET A 207 38.54 -19.03 70.97
C MET A 207 39.33 -19.73 72.08
N TYR A 208 40.50 -20.28 71.74
CA TYR A 208 41.38 -20.92 72.72
C TYR A 208 41.86 -19.93 73.78
N GLY A 209 42.34 -18.76 73.36
CA GLY A 209 42.78 -17.68 74.27
C GLY A 209 41.68 -17.25 75.23
N GLY A 210 40.45 -17.07 74.76
CA GLY A 210 39.31 -16.73 75.63
C GLY A 210 38.85 -17.85 76.57
N LEU A 211 39.13 -19.12 76.23
CA LEU A 211 38.88 -20.27 77.10
C LEU A 211 39.99 -20.50 78.13
N SER A 212 41.24 -20.24 77.75
CA SER A 212 42.43 -20.55 78.57
C SER A 212 42.87 -19.41 79.48
N ASP A 213 42.54 -18.16 79.15
CA ASP A 213 42.95 -16.97 79.91
C ASP A 213 41.72 -16.19 80.39
N GLU A 214 41.51 -16.21 81.71
CA GLU A 214 40.42 -15.51 82.38
C GLU A 214 40.49 -13.99 82.20
N ARG A 215 41.67 -13.42 81.94
CA ARG A 215 41.86 -11.98 81.66
C ARG A 215 41.30 -11.57 80.31
N ILE A 216 41.32 -12.48 79.34
CA ILE A 216 40.72 -12.27 78.02
C ILE A 216 39.22 -12.51 78.13
N GLY A 217 38.83 -13.62 78.75
CA GLY A 217 37.43 -14.00 78.96
C GLY A 217 36.76 -14.61 77.73
N PHE A 218 35.83 -15.53 77.98
CA PHE A 218 35.18 -16.33 76.94
C PHE A 218 34.45 -15.46 75.89
N ASN A 219 33.76 -14.40 76.33
CA ASN A 219 33.00 -13.54 75.42
C ASN A 219 33.92 -12.79 74.43
N ALA A 220 35.09 -12.31 74.88
CA ALA A 220 36.04 -11.66 74.00
C ALA A 220 36.67 -12.65 73.00
N GLY A 221 36.97 -13.88 73.45
CA GLY A 221 37.45 -14.95 72.57
C GLY A 221 36.44 -15.36 71.51
N LEU A 222 35.16 -15.51 71.89
CA LEU A 222 34.07 -15.84 70.96
C LEU A 222 33.83 -14.71 69.93
N ILE A 223 33.78 -13.46 70.38
CA ILE A 223 33.63 -12.29 69.49
C ILE A 223 34.83 -12.19 68.53
N GLY A 224 36.05 -12.41 69.03
CA GLY A 224 37.27 -12.45 68.21
C GLY A 224 37.23 -13.59 67.18
N ALA A 225 36.73 -14.76 67.55
CA ALA A 225 36.59 -15.88 66.63
C ALA A 225 35.58 -15.62 65.51
N ILE A 226 34.43 -15.03 65.85
CA ILE A 226 33.42 -14.63 64.86
C ILE A 226 33.97 -13.54 63.93
N ALA A 227 34.69 -12.55 64.48
CA ALA A 227 35.31 -11.48 63.69
C ALA A 227 36.35 -12.02 62.70
N SER A 228 37.17 -12.99 63.11
CA SER A 228 38.17 -13.65 62.25
C SER A 228 37.54 -14.39 61.06
N LEU A 229 36.37 -15.02 61.22
CA LEU A 229 35.67 -15.71 60.13
C LEU A 229 34.79 -14.79 59.29
N GLY A 230 34.20 -13.76 59.90
CA GLY A 230 33.21 -12.90 59.26
C GLY A 230 33.75 -12.13 58.06
N GLY A 231 34.96 -11.57 58.18
CA GLY A 231 35.59 -10.82 57.08
C GLY A 231 35.77 -11.68 55.80
N PRO A 232 36.48 -12.81 55.88
CA PRO A 232 36.69 -13.74 54.76
C PRO A 232 35.42 -14.29 54.12
N ILE A 233 34.40 -14.64 54.90
CA ILE A 233 33.13 -15.16 54.37
C ILE A 233 32.39 -14.09 53.56
N VAL A 234 32.31 -12.87 54.10
CA VAL A 234 31.67 -11.73 53.42
C VAL A 234 32.43 -11.36 52.14
N LEU A 235 33.77 -11.37 52.21
CA LEU A 235 34.63 -11.12 51.04
C LEU A 235 34.37 -12.15 49.93
N MET A 236 34.37 -13.44 50.26
CA MET A 236 34.13 -14.49 49.27
C MET A 236 32.73 -14.43 48.66
N ALA A 237 31.70 -14.16 49.45
CA ALA A 237 30.33 -14.02 48.94
C ALA A 237 30.21 -12.87 47.93
N TYR A 238 30.88 -11.75 48.20
CA TYR A 238 30.91 -10.61 47.31
C TYR A 238 31.73 -10.86 46.03
N GLU A 239 32.95 -11.38 46.17
CA GLU A 239 33.82 -11.64 45.02
C GLU A 239 33.26 -12.75 44.11
N HIS A 240 32.54 -13.73 44.65
CA HIS A 240 31.87 -14.75 43.82
C HIS A 240 30.79 -14.11 42.94
N GLY A 241 30.07 -13.12 43.47
CA GLY A 241 29.09 -12.34 42.70
C GLY A 241 29.72 -11.46 41.61
N ILE A 242 30.91 -10.91 41.85
CA ILE A 242 31.66 -10.13 40.84
C ILE A 242 32.30 -11.03 39.78
N ALA A 243 32.93 -12.13 40.19
CA ALA A 243 33.58 -13.07 39.29
C ALA A 243 32.58 -13.70 38.31
N GLN A 244 31.40 -14.12 38.79
CA GLN A 244 30.34 -14.63 37.91
C GLN A 244 29.92 -13.63 36.82
N LYS A 245 29.88 -12.33 37.14
CA LYS A 245 29.59 -11.27 36.16
C LYS A 245 30.75 -11.06 35.18
N ALA A 246 31.99 -11.06 35.67
CA ALA A 246 33.18 -10.87 34.83
C ALA A 246 33.39 -12.03 33.84
N ASP A 247 33.03 -13.25 34.23
CA ASP A 247 33.10 -14.45 33.41
C ASP A 247 31.91 -14.58 32.43
N GLY A 248 30.98 -13.62 32.45
CA GLY A 248 29.80 -13.62 31.58
C GLY A 248 28.83 -14.77 31.86
N ILE A 249 28.94 -15.41 33.04
CA ILE A 249 28.05 -16.50 33.42
C ILE A 249 26.70 -15.89 33.77
N PRO A 250 25.63 -16.19 33.00
CA PRO A 250 24.34 -15.57 33.22
C PRO A 250 23.81 -15.98 34.60
N SER A 251 23.37 -14.97 35.35
CA SER A 251 22.72 -15.15 36.64
C SER A 251 21.46 -15.99 36.51
N PHE A 252 20.99 -16.58 37.60
CA PHE A 252 19.76 -17.40 37.60
C PHE A 252 18.54 -16.65 37.01
N ARG A 253 18.46 -15.33 37.25
CA ARG A 253 17.39 -14.49 36.70
C ARG A 253 17.54 -14.28 35.18
N GLU A 254 18.76 -14.07 34.71
CA GLU A 254 19.05 -13.93 33.26
C GLU A 254 18.80 -15.25 32.51
N ARG A 255 19.17 -16.39 33.11
CA ARG A 255 18.85 -17.72 32.56
C ARG A 255 17.34 -17.90 32.41
N ARG A 256 16.55 -17.63 33.46
CA ARG A 256 15.08 -17.66 33.37
C ARG A 256 14.51 -16.70 32.34
N ALA A 257 15.09 -15.51 32.20
CA ALA A 257 14.64 -14.53 31.21
C ALA A 257 14.94 -14.98 29.78
N ALA A 258 16.12 -15.56 29.54
CA ALA A 258 16.50 -16.14 28.25
C ALA A 258 15.61 -17.34 27.89
N GLU A 259 15.34 -18.23 28.86
CA GLU A 259 14.41 -19.35 28.69
C GLU A 259 13.00 -18.87 28.32
N LYS A 260 12.48 -17.85 29.02
CA LYS A 260 11.17 -17.25 28.70
C LYS A 260 11.13 -16.65 27.29
N LYS A 261 12.19 -15.93 26.87
CA LYS A 261 12.28 -15.38 25.51
C LYS A 261 12.32 -16.49 24.47
N ALA A 262 13.14 -17.51 24.67
CA ALA A 262 13.22 -18.66 23.77
C ALA A 262 11.88 -19.40 23.66
N ALA A 263 11.17 -19.57 24.78
CA ALA A 263 9.83 -20.18 24.79
C ALA A 263 8.80 -19.32 24.03
N ALA A 264 8.83 -17.99 24.21
CA ALA A 264 7.95 -17.07 23.50
C ALA A 264 8.23 -17.08 21.98
N GLU A 265 9.49 -17.06 21.57
CA GLU A 265 9.90 -17.16 20.16
C GLU A 265 9.48 -18.49 19.53
N LYS A 266 9.65 -19.60 20.25
CA LYS A 266 9.21 -20.91 19.78
C LYS A 266 7.69 -20.94 19.57
N LYS A 267 6.93 -20.42 20.54
CA LYS A 267 5.46 -20.31 20.44
C LYS A 267 5.03 -19.44 19.25
N ALA A 268 5.71 -18.30 19.02
CA ALA A 268 5.42 -17.43 17.89
C ALA A 268 5.72 -18.10 16.54
N ARG A 269 6.80 -18.88 16.45
CA ARG A 269 7.12 -19.67 15.24
C ARG A 269 6.11 -20.78 15.00
N GLU A 270 5.67 -21.47 16.04
CA GLU A 270 4.65 -22.52 15.96
C GLU A 270 3.29 -21.96 15.53
N SER A 271 2.85 -20.83 16.10
CA SER A 271 1.60 -20.18 15.68
C SER A 271 1.66 -19.71 14.23
N ALA A 272 2.78 -19.12 13.79
CA ALA A 272 2.96 -18.71 12.40
C ALA A 272 2.97 -19.89 11.41
N ARG A 273 3.52 -21.04 11.82
CA ARG A 273 3.45 -22.28 11.02
C ARG A 273 2.03 -22.84 10.94
N ALA A 274 1.32 -22.85 12.07
CA ALA A 274 -0.07 -23.30 12.12
C ALA A 274 -1.00 -22.43 11.26
N GLU A 275 -0.82 -21.11 11.30
CA GLU A 275 -1.58 -20.17 10.47
C GLU A 275 -1.31 -20.37 8.97
N LYS A 276 -0.04 -20.53 8.57
CA LYS A 276 0.31 -20.86 7.18
C LYS A 276 -0.31 -22.17 6.72
N GLN A 277 -0.23 -23.22 7.54
CA GLN A 277 -0.84 -24.51 7.21
C GLN A 277 -2.36 -24.42 7.13
N ALA A 278 -3.00 -23.62 7.99
CA ALA A 278 -4.45 -23.40 7.92
C ALA A 278 -4.84 -22.64 6.64
N ALA A 279 -4.10 -21.61 6.26
CA ALA A 279 -4.33 -20.85 5.03
C ALA A 279 -4.10 -21.72 3.77
N GLU A 280 -3.05 -22.56 3.76
CA GLU A 280 -2.79 -23.50 2.66
C GLU A 280 -3.90 -24.55 2.53
N LYS A 281 -4.40 -25.09 3.64
CA LYS A 281 -5.54 -26.03 3.63
C LYS A 281 -6.81 -25.37 3.10
N GLN A 282 -7.13 -24.17 3.57
CA GLN A 282 -8.30 -23.42 3.07
C GLN A 282 -8.18 -23.11 1.58
N ALA A 283 -7.01 -22.70 1.11
CA ALA A 283 -6.78 -22.45 -0.32
C ALA A 283 -6.88 -23.73 -1.16
N ALA A 284 -6.42 -24.87 -0.64
CA ALA A 284 -6.54 -26.16 -1.32
C ALA A 284 -8.00 -26.64 -1.39
N GLU A 285 -8.76 -26.50 -0.30
CA GLU A 285 -10.19 -26.81 -0.24
C GLU A 285 -11.00 -25.92 -1.20
N GLU A 286 -10.72 -24.62 -1.23
CA GLU A 286 -11.38 -23.68 -2.14
C GLU A 286 -11.05 -24.01 -3.61
N LYS A 287 -9.80 -24.33 -3.92
CA LYS A 287 -9.40 -24.75 -5.27
C LYS A 287 -10.12 -26.04 -5.69
N ALA A 288 -10.16 -27.04 -4.82
CA ALA A 288 -10.86 -28.30 -5.09
C ALA A 288 -12.37 -28.08 -5.29
N ALA A 289 -13.00 -27.21 -4.49
CA ALA A 289 -14.40 -26.86 -4.65
C ALA A 289 -14.68 -26.14 -5.98
N ARG A 290 -13.81 -25.20 -6.39
CA ARG A 290 -13.92 -24.50 -7.68
C ARG A 290 -13.74 -25.45 -8.87
N GLU A 291 -12.77 -26.36 -8.80
CA GLU A 291 -12.54 -27.37 -9.85
C GLU A 291 -13.74 -28.32 -9.98
N LYS A 292 -14.32 -28.75 -8.85
CA LYS A 292 -15.52 -29.59 -8.86
C LYS A 292 -16.73 -28.86 -9.47
N ALA A 293 -16.96 -27.60 -9.07
CA ALA A 293 -18.04 -26.79 -9.61
C ALA A 293 -17.88 -26.54 -11.12
N ALA A 294 -16.66 -26.27 -11.58
CA ALA A 294 -16.36 -26.10 -13.00
C ALA A 294 -16.60 -27.39 -13.80
N ALA A 295 -16.23 -28.55 -13.25
CA ALA A 295 -16.48 -29.85 -13.88
C ALA A 295 -17.98 -30.18 -13.96
N GLU A 296 -18.74 -29.89 -12.90
CA GLU A 296 -20.20 -30.07 -12.88
C GLU A 296 -20.91 -29.15 -13.89
N GLU A 297 -20.50 -27.88 -13.98
CA GLU A 297 -21.06 -26.94 -14.95
C GLU A 297 -20.74 -27.35 -16.39
N GLN A 298 -19.52 -27.82 -16.65
CA GLN A 298 -19.11 -28.31 -17.96
C GLN A 298 -19.92 -29.56 -18.35
N ALA A 299 -20.08 -30.53 -17.43
CA ALA A 299 -20.88 -31.72 -17.67
C ALA A 299 -22.35 -31.37 -18.00
N ARG A 300 -22.93 -30.38 -17.31
CA ARG A 300 -24.27 -29.87 -17.61
C ARG A 300 -24.34 -29.26 -19.01
N LYS A 301 -23.38 -28.40 -19.39
CA LYS A 301 -23.33 -27.79 -20.73
C LYS A 301 -23.21 -28.83 -21.82
N ASP A 302 -22.36 -29.83 -21.62
CA ASP A 302 -22.13 -30.90 -22.59
C ASP A 302 -23.37 -31.79 -22.74
N ALA A 303 -24.09 -32.10 -21.65
CA ALA A 303 -25.37 -32.79 -21.71
C ALA A 303 -26.45 -31.97 -22.47
N ASP A 304 -26.55 -30.66 -22.20
CA ASP A 304 -27.49 -29.77 -22.89
C ASP A 304 -27.20 -29.68 -24.39
N ARG A 305 -25.91 -29.58 -24.77
CA ARG A 305 -25.45 -29.54 -26.16
C ARG A 305 -25.78 -30.83 -26.88
N GLN A 306 -25.46 -31.97 -26.29
CA GLN A 306 -25.75 -33.28 -26.85
C GLN A 306 -27.26 -33.50 -27.06
N ALA A 307 -28.09 -33.06 -26.10
CA ALA A 307 -29.53 -33.23 -26.19
C ALA A 307 -30.19 -32.34 -27.26
N LYS A 308 -29.76 -31.07 -27.38
CA LYS A 308 -30.40 -30.08 -28.27
C LYS A 308 -29.82 -30.05 -29.68
N HIS A 309 -28.55 -30.42 -29.85
CA HIS A 309 -27.80 -30.31 -31.09
C HIS A 309 -26.91 -31.54 -31.31
N PRO A 310 -27.50 -32.74 -31.50
CA PRO A 310 -26.76 -33.99 -31.57
C PRO A 310 -25.80 -34.06 -32.77
N ASP A 311 -26.16 -33.44 -33.90
CA ASP A 311 -25.37 -33.31 -35.13
C ASP A 311 -24.10 -32.47 -34.91
N VAL A 312 -24.24 -31.32 -34.24
CA VAL A 312 -23.09 -30.46 -33.87
C VAL A 312 -22.21 -31.14 -32.82
N TRP A 313 -22.82 -31.85 -31.87
CA TRP A 313 -22.12 -32.56 -30.81
C TRP A 313 -21.21 -33.67 -31.33
N GLU A 314 -21.64 -34.46 -32.30
CA GLU A 314 -20.80 -35.49 -32.90
C GLU A 314 -19.51 -34.92 -33.51
N VAL A 315 -19.62 -33.82 -34.26
CA VAL A 315 -18.45 -33.11 -34.82
C VAL A 315 -17.58 -32.49 -33.73
N ALA A 316 -18.21 -31.91 -32.69
CA ALA A 316 -17.48 -31.32 -31.57
C ALA A 316 -16.69 -32.36 -30.77
N ASP A 317 -17.24 -33.55 -30.55
CA ASP A 317 -16.55 -34.65 -29.86
C ASP A 317 -15.40 -35.21 -30.71
N ALA A 318 -15.59 -35.32 -32.02
CA ALA A 318 -14.52 -35.69 -32.95
C ALA A 318 -13.37 -34.67 -32.91
N LEU A 319 -13.68 -33.36 -32.94
CA LEU A 319 -12.68 -32.29 -32.81
C LEU A 319 -11.98 -32.30 -31.45
N ARG A 320 -12.73 -32.54 -30.36
CA ARG A 320 -12.17 -32.69 -29.00
C ARG A 320 -11.18 -33.85 -28.95
N SER A 321 -11.55 -35.01 -29.47
CA SER A 321 -10.70 -36.19 -29.55
C SER A 321 -9.43 -35.93 -30.38
N ALA A 322 -9.59 -35.37 -31.58
CA ALA A 322 -8.48 -35.05 -32.47
C ALA A 322 -7.48 -34.04 -31.88
N ARG A 323 -7.97 -33.08 -31.07
CA ARG A 323 -7.14 -32.08 -30.39
C ARG A 323 -6.57 -32.54 -29.05
N GLY A 324 -6.93 -33.73 -28.56
CA GLY A 324 -6.53 -34.21 -27.24
C GLY A 324 -7.07 -33.36 -26.09
N SER A 325 -8.20 -32.67 -26.28
CA SER A 325 -8.81 -31.87 -25.22
C SER A 325 -9.64 -32.75 -24.28
N GLN A 326 -9.60 -32.44 -22.99
CA GLN A 326 -10.34 -33.22 -21.99
C GLN A 326 -11.86 -33.01 -22.09
N TYR A 327 -12.32 -31.83 -22.54
CA TYR A 327 -13.73 -31.47 -22.65
C TYR A 327 -13.99 -30.64 -23.91
N VAL A 328 -15.25 -30.54 -24.32
CA VAL A 328 -15.65 -29.71 -25.46
C VAL A 328 -15.63 -28.24 -25.02
N THR A 329 -14.54 -27.55 -25.35
CA THR A 329 -14.41 -26.11 -25.07
C THR A 329 -15.37 -25.29 -25.93
N GLU A 330 -15.67 -24.05 -25.52
CA GLU A 330 -16.50 -23.13 -26.32
C GLU A 330 -15.93 -22.90 -27.73
N GLN A 331 -14.61 -22.93 -27.88
CA GLN A 331 -13.94 -22.80 -29.17
C GLN A 331 -14.20 -24.01 -30.07
N ILE A 332 -14.07 -25.23 -29.51
CA ILE A 332 -14.37 -26.47 -30.23
C ILE A 332 -15.86 -26.50 -30.60
N TRP A 333 -16.73 -26.09 -29.68
CA TRP A 333 -18.17 -26.01 -29.94
C TRP A 333 -18.51 -25.03 -31.05
N ALA A 334 -17.93 -23.82 -31.04
CA ALA A 334 -18.16 -22.82 -32.06
C ALA A 334 -17.64 -23.24 -33.44
N GLU A 335 -16.51 -23.93 -33.49
CA GLU A 335 -15.96 -24.47 -34.72
C GLU A 335 -16.79 -25.62 -35.28
N ALA A 336 -17.22 -26.55 -34.43
CA ALA A 336 -18.17 -27.59 -34.82
C ALA A 336 -19.49 -26.99 -35.31
N TRP A 337 -20.00 -25.96 -34.63
CA TRP A 337 -21.19 -25.23 -35.04
C TRP A 337 -21.03 -24.64 -36.45
N PHE A 338 -19.91 -23.97 -36.70
CA PHE A 338 -19.61 -23.40 -38.01
C PHE A 338 -19.49 -24.48 -39.10
N LEU A 339 -18.85 -25.62 -38.81
CA LEU A 339 -18.70 -26.70 -39.78
C LEU A 339 -20.03 -27.35 -40.15
N VAL A 340 -20.94 -27.53 -39.17
CA VAL A 340 -22.24 -28.17 -39.40
C VAL A 340 -23.26 -27.21 -39.99
N THR A 341 -23.31 -25.97 -39.49
CA THR A 341 -24.37 -25.01 -39.89
C THR A 341 -23.93 -24.02 -40.97
N GLY A 342 -22.62 -23.83 -41.17
CA GLY A 342 -22.06 -22.77 -42.03
C GLY A 342 -22.10 -21.37 -41.42
N CYS A 343 -22.70 -21.18 -40.24
CA CYS A 343 -22.82 -19.89 -39.56
C CYS A 343 -21.71 -19.70 -38.51
N LYS A 344 -21.05 -18.54 -38.53
CA LYS A 344 -19.95 -18.23 -37.59
C LYS A 344 -20.43 -17.98 -36.16
N THR A 345 -21.70 -17.61 -36.00
CA THR A 345 -22.30 -17.28 -34.70
C THR A 345 -23.03 -18.50 -34.14
N VAL A 346 -22.61 -18.97 -32.97
CA VAL A 346 -23.26 -20.10 -32.27
C VAL A 346 -24.72 -19.79 -31.96
N GLY A 347 -25.59 -20.77 -32.17
CA GLY A 347 -27.05 -20.63 -31.95
C GLY A 347 -27.81 -20.05 -33.14
N ILE A 348 -27.13 -19.55 -34.17
CA ILE A 348 -27.75 -19.05 -35.39
C ILE A 348 -27.60 -20.11 -36.49
N ARG A 349 -28.73 -20.47 -37.10
CA ARG A 349 -28.77 -21.29 -38.32
C ARG A 349 -28.96 -20.40 -39.56
N PRO A 350 -28.59 -20.86 -40.77
CA PRO A 350 -28.72 -20.08 -41.99
C PRO A 350 -30.11 -19.50 -42.22
N GLU A 351 -31.16 -20.22 -41.82
CA GLU A 351 -32.55 -19.78 -41.96
C GLU A 351 -32.85 -18.59 -41.03
N ILE A 352 -32.36 -18.64 -39.79
CA ILE A 352 -32.51 -17.56 -38.81
C ILE A 352 -31.71 -16.34 -39.26
N GLU A 353 -30.50 -16.54 -39.78
CA GLU A 353 -29.69 -15.45 -40.32
C GLU A 353 -30.37 -14.81 -41.54
N ALA A 354 -30.91 -15.62 -42.46
CA ALA A 354 -31.66 -15.14 -43.61
C ALA A 354 -32.92 -14.36 -43.18
N GLN A 355 -33.68 -14.86 -42.20
CA GLN A 355 -34.83 -14.15 -41.63
C GLN A 355 -34.42 -12.83 -40.98
N SER A 356 -33.32 -12.82 -40.21
CA SER A 356 -32.80 -11.61 -39.58
C SER A 356 -32.36 -10.60 -40.65
N ARG A 357 -31.71 -11.03 -41.73
CA ARG A 357 -31.34 -10.15 -42.85
C ARG A 357 -32.56 -9.65 -43.60
N ALA A 358 -33.58 -10.47 -43.81
CA ALA A 358 -34.84 -10.05 -44.42
C ALA A 358 -35.58 -9.04 -43.54
N ALA A 359 -35.61 -9.24 -42.21
CA ALA A 359 -36.18 -8.30 -41.26
C ALA A 359 -35.40 -6.98 -41.21
N GLN A 360 -34.06 -7.03 -41.24
CA GLN A 360 -33.22 -5.84 -41.36
C GLN A 360 -33.45 -5.10 -42.67
N ALA A 361 -33.56 -5.83 -43.80
CA ALA A 361 -33.88 -5.24 -45.09
C ALA A 361 -35.26 -4.58 -45.07
N HIS A 362 -36.27 -5.24 -44.51
CA HIS A 362 -37.62 -4.68 -44.35
C HIS A 362 -37.61 -3.44 -43.45
N MET A 363 -36.94 -3.48 -42.31
CA MET A 363 -36.82 -2.32 -41.43
C MET A 363 -36.10 -1.17 -42.14
N ARG A 364 -35.03 -1.47 -42.88
CA ARG A 364 -34.33 -0.50 -43.71
C ARG A 364 -35.22 0.10 -44.78
N THR A 365 -36.05 -0.69 -45.44
CA THR A 365 -37.06 -0.19 -46.39
C THR A 365 -38.07 0.72 -45.71
N VAL A 366 -38.53 0.39 -44.50
CA VAL A 366 -39.46 1.22 -43.73
C VAL A 366 -38.80 2.51 -43.23
N THR A 367 -37.52 2.49 -42.85
CA THR A 367 -36.81 3.67 -42.36
C THR A 367 -36.27 4.57 -43.46
N ASP A 368 -35.85 3.99 -44.58
CA ASP A 368 -35.32 4.72 -45.75
C ASP A 368 -36.46 5.21 -46.67
N ALA A 369 -37.68 4.67 -46.53
CA ALA A 369 -38.86 5.23 -47.16
C ALA A 369 -39.13 6.62 -46.56
N PRO A 370 -39.16 7.70 -47.38
CA PRO A 370 -39.51 9.02 -46.88
C PRO A 370 -40.93 8.94 -46.31
N VAL A 371 -41.10 9.30 -45.04
CA VAL A 371 -42.42 9.40 -44.40
C VAL A 371 -43.18 10.56 -45.06
N LEU A 372 -43.81 10.27 -46.19
CA LEU A 372 -44.65 11.20 -46.95
C LEU A 372 -46.06 11.10 -46.38
N GLY A 373 -46.31 11.93 -45.36
CA GLY A 373 -47.63 12.08 -44.76
C GLY A 373 -47.60 12.93 -43.48
N PRO A 374 -48.75 13.49 -43.04
CA PRO A 374 -48.86 14.39 -41.89
C PRO A 374 -48.50 13.75 -40.53
N GLN A 375 -48.14 12.46 -40.50
CA GLN A 375 -47.65 11.73 -39.32
C GLN A 375 -46.12 11.66 -39.24
N SER A 376 -45.36 12.22 -40.21
CA SER A 376 -43.90 12.41 -40.08
C SER A 376 -43.52 13.39 -38.96
N LEU A 377 -44.52 14.12 -38.46
CA LEU A 377 -44.46 14.90 -37.25
C LEU A 377 -44.85 14.00 -36.07
N ILE A 378 -43.95 13.11 -35.65
CA ILE A 378 -43.80 12.95 -34.20
C ILE A 378 -43.27 14.32 -33.74
N SER A 379 -44.21 15.21 -33.49
CA SER A 379 -44.00 16.47 -32.82
C SER A 379 -43.19 16.12 -31.58
N SER A 380 -41.91 16.48 -31.58
CA SER A 380 -41.10 16.41 -30.37
C SER A 380 -41.95 17.02 -29.27
N GLN A 381 -42.22 16.28 -28.20
CA GLN A 381 -42.99 16.77 -27.04
C GLN A 381 -42.37 18.03 -26.40
N MET A 382 -41.24 18.50 -26.92
CA MET A 382 -40.78 19.87 -26.74
C MET A 382 -41.49 20.77 -27.76
N GLY A 383 -42.50 21.50 -27.30
CA GLY A 383 -43.05 22.62 -28.06
C GLY A 383 -41.92 23.55 -28.53
N SER A 384 -42.09 24.15 -29.72
CA SER A 384 -41.10 25.04 -30.32
C SER A 384 -40.62 26.06 -29.28
N ARG A 385 -39.35 25.96 -28.87
CA ARG A 385 -38.76 26.97 -28.00
C ARG A 385 -38.91 28.31 -28.71
N THR A 386 -39.58 29.25 -28.03
CA THR A 386 -39.66 30.65 -28.44
C THR A 386 -38.25 31.11 -28.80
N LYS A 387 -38.04 31.54 -30.06
CA LYS A 387 -36.77 32.11 -30.50
C LYS A 387 -36.41 33.22 -29.51
N ARG A 388 -35.31 33.02 -28.79
CA ARG A 388 -34.79 33.99 -27.83
C ARG A 388 -34.45 35.26 -28.63
N ASP A 389 -34.91 36.39 -28.13
CA ASP A 389 -34.64 37.71 -28.72
C ASP A 389 -33.12 37.86 -28.94
N PRO A 390 -32.65 38.23 -30.16
CA PRO A 390 -31.23 38.35 -30.46
C PRO A 390 -30.47 39.35 -29.56
N ASN A 391 -31.19 40.23 -28.85
CA ASN A 391 -30.62 41.17 -27.88
C ASN A 391 -30.84 40.78 -26.41
N ALA A 392 -31.41 39.60 -26.13
CA ALA A 392 -31.53 39.13 -24.75
C ALA A 392 -30.13 38.84 -24.18
N PRO A 393 -29.70 39.50 -23.09
CA PRO A 393 -28.38 39.29 -22.51
C PRO A 393 -28.26 37.83 -22.05
N ASP A 394 -27.53 37.04 -22.83
CA ASP A 394 -27.20 35.67 -22.48
C ASP A 394 -26.12 35.70 -21.40
N GLY A 395 -26.54 35.65 -20.15
CA GLY A 395 -25.69 35.70 -18.95
C GLY A 395 -24.72 34.52 -18.79
N ARG A 396 -24.33 33.86 -19.89
CA ARG A 396 -23.48 32.66 -19.91
C ARG A 396 -22.20 32.78 -20.72
N ARG A 397 -22.00 33.80 -21.55
CA ARG A 397 -20.84 33.80 -22.47
C ARG A 397 -19.65 34.67 -22.08
N ASN A 398 -19.81 35.88 -21.51
CA ASN A 398 -18.69 36.83 -21.53
C ASN A 398 -18.28 37.53 -20.22
N ASN A 399 -18.62 37.05 -19.01
CA ASN A 399 -18.30 37.82 -17.79
C ASN A 399 -17.61 37.10 -16.63
N GLY A 400 -16.78 36.07 -16.89
CA GLY A 400 -15.74 35.60 -15.94
C GLY A 400 -16.18 35.24 -14.51
N GLY A 401 -17.48 35.13 -14.25
CA GLY A 401 -18.04 34.87 -12.93
C GLY A 401 -18.09 33.37 -12.67
N THR A 402 -17.71 32.98 -11.46
CA THR A 402 -17.94 31.64 -10.91
C THR A 402 -19.40 31.25 -11.17
N PRO A 403 -19.67 30.06 -11.74
CA PRO A 403 -21.04 29.59 -11.96
C PRO A 403 -21.83 29.72 -10.66
N PRO A 404 -23.09 30.20 -10.67
CA PRO A 404 -23.89 30.26 -9.46
C PRO A 404 -23.95 28.85 -8.86
N VAL A 405 -23.45 28.73 -7.63
CA VAL A 405 -23.53 27.49 -6.85
C VAL A 405 -25.00 27.20 -6.67
N ARG A 406 -25.49 26.15 -7.34
CA ARG A 406 -26.89 25.72 -7.23
C ARG A 406 -27.18 25.40 -5.77
N ARG A 407 -28.03 26.20 -5.14
CA ARG A 407 -28.52 25.90 -3.81
C ARG A 407 -29.69 24.92 -3.93
N PRO A 408 -29.91 24.05 -2.93
CA PRO A 408 -31.11 23.22 -2.90
C PRO A 408 -32.36 24.10 -3.05
N GLY A 409 -33.07 23.96 -4.17
CA GLY A 409 -34.23 24.79 -4.53
C GLY A 409 -34.16 25.50 -5.89
N ASP A 410 -32.96 25.68 -6.47
CA ASP A 410 -32.77 26.43 -7.73
C ASP A 410 -33.22 25.70 -9.01
N THR A 411 -33.52 24.40 -8.91
CA THR A 411 -34.06 23.60 -10.01
C THR A 411 -35.43 23.06 -9.62
N GLN A 412 -36.38 23.09 -10.56
CA GLN A 412 -37.67 22.43 -10.34
C GLN A 412 -37.45 20.97 -9.92
N PRO A 413 -38.15 20.50 -8.87
CA PRO A 413 -37.97 19.15 -8.38
C PRO A 413 -38.29 18.15 -9.49
N TYR A 414 -37.45 17.12 -9.62
CA TYR A 414 -37.73 16.01 -10.53
C TYR A 414 -39.14 15.48 -10.31
N SER A 415 -39.83 15.17 -11.41
CA SER A 415 -41.16 14.59 -11.34
C SER A 415 -41.13 13.31 -10.49
N PRO A 416 -42.23 12.99 -9.78
CA PRO A 416 -42.30 11.79 -8.93
C PRO A 416 -41.98 10.49 -9.70
N LEU A 417 -42.34 10.44 -10.99
CA LEU A 417 -42.07 9.31 -11.87
C LEU A 417 -40.56 9.14 -12.15
N ALA A 418 -39.85 10.23 -12.44
CA ALA A 418 -38.40 10.19 -12.66
C ALA A 418 -37.64 9.75 -11.41
N LYS A 419 -38.08 10.18 -10.22
CA LYS A 419 -37.51 9.71 -8.93
C LYS A 419 -37.75 8.21 -8.71
N LYS A 420 -38.92 7.69 -9.09
CA LYS A 420 -39.26 6.27 -8.95
C LYS A 420 -38.40 5.41 -9.89
N GLN A 421 -38.18 5.86 -11.12
CA GLN A 421 -37.35 5.14 -12.09
C GLN A 421 -35.88 5.10 -11.68
N ALA A 422 -35.29 6.24 -11.30
CA ALA A 422 -33.92 6.30 -10.82
C ALA A 422 -33.68 5.41 -9.59
N ARG A 423 -34.68 5.31 -8.70
CA ARG A 423 -34.62 4.39 -7.56
C ARG A 423 -34.62 2.92 -7.97
N ILE A 424 -35.43 2.54 -8.96
CA ILE A 424 -35.49 1.18 -9.47
C ILE A 424 -34.14 0.78 -10.06
N GLU A 425 -33.56 1.64 -10.91
CA GLU A 425 -32.27 1.44 -11.57
C GLU A 425 -31.10 1.29 -10.57
N GLN A 426 -31.06 2.10 -9.51
CA GLN A 426 -30.04 1.99 -8.45
C GLN A 426 -30.18 0.75 -7.58
N THR A 427 -31.41 0.23 -7.42
CA THR A 427 -31.63 -1.00 -6.63
C THR A 427 -31.37 -2.28 -7.41
N THR A 428 -31.37 -2.22 -8.76
CA THR A 428 -31.05 -3.38 -9.61
C THR A 428 -29.56 -3.65 -9.73
N GLU A 429 -28.69 -2.63 -9.64
CA GLU A 429 -27.22 -2.79 -9.72
C GLU A 429 -26.55 -3.32 -8.45
N LYS A 430 -27.28 -3.49 -7.34
CA LYS A 430 -26.73 -3.91 -6.04
C LYS A 430 -26.96 -5.37 -5.69
N LYS A 431 -27.25 -6.22 -6.68
CA LYS A 431 -27.60 -7.62 -6.49
C LYS A 431 -26.65 -8.66 -7.11
N ASP A 432 -25.48 -8.21 -7.56
CA ASP A 432 -24.31 -9.04 -7.84
C ASP A 432 -23.14 -8.55 -6.98
#